data_AF-A0A3C0TYX2-F1
#
_entry.id   AF-A0A3C0TYX2-F1
#
_cell.length_a   1.000
_cell.length_b   1.000
_cell.length_c   1.000
_cell.angle_alpha   90.00
_cell.angle_beta   90.00
_cell.angle_gamma   90.00
#
_symmetry.space_group_name_H-M   'P 1'
#
loop_
_entity.id
_entity.type
_entity.pdbx_description
1 polymer ?
#
loop_
_entity_poly.entity_id
_entity_poly.type
_entity_poly.pdbx_seq_one_letter_code
_entity_poly.pdbx_strand_id
1 'polypeptide(L)' 'VDRQGSRVLRDPFSAKPYVLFYTSKRVGGGVQNYEAIKLLQFSA' A
#
# COMPACT_ATOMS: atom_id res chain seq x y z
N VAL A 1 7.26 -0.38 7.65
CA VAL A 1 8.42 -0.91 6.89
C VAL A 1 8.00 -1.15 5.46
N ASP A 2 8.38 -0.24 4.57
CA ASP A 2 8.14 -0.37 3.13
C ASP A 2 9.19 -1.26 2.49
N ARG A 3 8.78 -2.11 1.53
CA ARG A 3 9.72 -2.79 0.64
C ARG A 3 9.96 -1.85 -0.55
N GLN A 4 11.22 -1.46 -0.77
CA GLN A 4 11.64 -0.42 -1.71
C GLN A 4 10.83 -0.38 -3.02
N GLY A 5 10.36 0.83 -3.35
CA GLY A 5 9.81 1.21 -4.66
C GLY A 5 8.37 0.73 -4.94
N SER A 6 7.75 1.37 -5.93
CA SER A 6 6.55 0.86 -6.61
C SER A 6 6.98 0.03 -7.82
N ARG A 7 6.39 -1.16 -8.00
CA ARG A 7 6.64 -2.01 -9.17
C ARG A 7 5.55 -1.79 -10.20
N VAL A 8 5.94 -1.66 -11.47
CA VAL A 8 5.00 -1.52 -12.58
C VAL A 8 5.12 -2.72 -13.50
N LEU A 9 4.01 -3.44 -13.71
CA LEU A 9 3.88 -4.48 -14.71
C LEU A 9 3.12 -3.92 -15.92
N ARG A 10 3.67 -4.13 -17.11
CA ARG A 10 3.03 -3.79 -18.39
C ARG A 10 2.59 -5.08 -19.05
N ASP A 11 1.29 -5.23 -19.31
CA ASP A 11 0.71 -6.43 -19.92
C ASP A 11 0.00 -6.09 -21.24
N PRO A 12 0.61 -6.40 -22.39
CA PRO A 12 0.02 -6.22 -23.72
C PRO A 12 -0.77 -7.44 -24.22
N PHE A 13 -0.93 -8.49 -23.41
CA PHE A 13 -1.45 -9.78 -23.88
C PHE A 13 -2.86 -10.09 -23.39
N SER A 14 -3.21 -9.72 -22.15
CA SER A 14 -4.50 -10.11 -21.56
C SER A 14 -5.72 -9.41 -22.16
N ALA A 15 -5.59 -8.21 -22.71
CA ALA A 15 -6.72 -7.45 -23.27
C ALA A 15 -6.32 -6.67 -24.53
N LYS A 16 -6.16 -7.36 -25.67
CA LYS A 16 -5.93 -6.70 -26.97
C LYS A 16 -7.16 -5.86 -27.36
N PRO A 17 -7.00 -4.62 -27.89
CA PRO A 17 -5.78 -3.96 -28.38
C PRO A 17 -5.03 -3.10 -27.33
N TYR A 18 -5.38 -3.19 -26.05
CA TYR A 18 -4.88 -2.30 -25.01
C TYR A 18 -3.66 -2.87 -24.28
N VAL A 19 -2.82 -1.97 -23.77
CA VAL A 19 -1.72 -2.31 -22.86
C VAL A 19 -2.12 -1.93 -21.45
N LEU A 20 -2.26 -2.93 -20.59
CA LEU A 20 -2.63 -2.73 -19.20
C LEU A 20 -1.39 -2.43 -18.36
N PHE A 21 -1.53 -1.52 -17.39
CA PHE A 21 -0.47 -1.16 -16.45
C PHE A 21 -0.93 -1.49 -15.03
N TYR A 22 -0.24 -2.40 -14.37
CA TYR A 22 -0.49 -2.76 -12.98
C TYR A 22 0.63 -2.27 -12.09
N THR A 23 0.34 -1.27 -11.26
CA THR A 23 1.27 -0.77 -10.25
C THR A 23 1.00 -1.47 -8.93
N SER A 24 1.98 -2.18 -8.40
CA SER A 24 1.90 -2.80 -7.07
C SER A 24 2.96 -2.20 -6.15
N LYS A 25 2.56 -1.89 -4.91
CA LYS A 25 3.46 -1.46 -3.85
C LYS A 25 3.14 -2.26 -2.59
N ARG A 26 4.16 -2.84 -1.98
CA ARG A 26 4.03 -3.58 -0.71
C ARG A 26 4.43 -2.67 0.44
N VAL A 27 3.46 -2.28 1.25
CA VAL A 27 3.63 -1.47 2.46
C VAL A 27 3.22 -2.28 3.69
N GLY A 28 3.69 -1.89 4.85
CA GLY A 28 3.30 -2.50 6.12
C GLY A 28 3.72 -1.63 7.30
N GLY A 29 2.97 -1.65 8.39
CA GLY A 29 3.27 -0.84 9.57
C GLY A 29 2.38 -1.22 10.75
N GLY A 30 2.94 -1.06 11.96
CA GLY A 30 2.26 -1.29 13.23
C GLY A 30 2.89 -0.41 14.31
N VAL A 31 2.17 -0.19 15.41
CA VAL A 31 2.65 0.62 16.54
C VAL A 31 3.71 -0.18 17.28
N GLN A 32 4.93 0.36 17.35
CA GLN A 32 6.04 -0.30 18.07
C GLN A 32 6.03 0.02 19.57
N ASN A 33 5.54 1.21 19.96
CA ASN A 33 5.39 1.62 21.34
C ASN A 33 4.01 2.24 21.56
N TYR A 34 3.16 1.56 22.33
CA TYR A 34 1.80 2.00 22.64
C TYR A 34 1.74 3.11 23.70
N GLU A 35 2.79 3.30 24.49
CA GLU A 35 2.86 4.40 25.46
C GLU A 35 3.04 5.75 24.79
N ALA A 36 3.65 5.76 23.59
CA ALA A 36 3.88 6.95 22.78
C ALA A 36 2.62 7.49 22.09
N ILE A 37 1.50 6.75 22.12
CA ILE A 37 0.23 7.16 21.50
C ILE A 37 -0.85 7.13 22.58
N LYS A 38 -1.40 8.30 22.92
CA LYS A 38 -2.58 8.43 23.77
C LYS A 38 -3.73 8.98 22.93
N LEU A 39 -4.87 8.29 22.98
CA LEU A 39 -6.08 8.68 22.27
C LEU A 39 -7.12 9.14 23.29
N LEU A 40 -7.76 10.27 23.03
CA LEU A 40 -8.96 10.70 23.76
C LEU A 40 -10.18 10.23 22.97
N GLN A 41 -11.00 9.39 23.59
CA GLN A 41 -12.26 8.97 23.02
C GLN A 41 -13.36 9.90 23.50
N PHE A 42 -13.90 10.70 22.58
CA PHE A 42 -15.13 11.43 22.83
C PHE A 42 -16.30 10.51 22.47
N SER A 43 -16.95 9.95 23.48
CA SER A 43 -18.29 9.37 23.36
C SER A 43 -19.28 10.18 24.18
N ALA A 44 -20.53 10.22 23.73
CA ALA A 44 -21.63 10.80 24.50
C ALA A 44 -21.89 10.02 25.80
#